data_AF-A0A3S0AAP0-F1
#
_entry.id   AF-A0A3S0AAP0-F1
#
_cell.length_a   1.000
_cell.length_b   1.000
_cell.length_c   1.000
_cell.angle_alpha   90.00
_cell.angle_beta   90.00
_cell.angle_gamma   90.00
#
_symmetry.space_group_name_H-M   'P 1'
#
loop_
_entity.id
_entity.type
_entity.pdbx_description
1 polymer ?
#
loop_
_entity_poly.entity_id
_entity_poly.type
_entity_poly.pdbx_seq_one_letter_code
_entity_poly.pdbx_strand_id
1 'polypeptide(L)'
;MDLEHVGTGQPGSTADSADGYISDVAYTLGFHRELAPTFLDHVCLTTGIEPPSGAKRRLRYCELGCGRGFQTVLLAAANPDVEFVGIDFNSEHIAEATDMAGRAAIANVRFIEAGFDEAGTDAELGLFDYIVLHGVYAWVAPPVRDDIRAFIRARLHPGGVVHVSYNTHPGWTRAIPTQKLLIEAAKRAEGDSLARLDKAMQVLRMLAEEPSGQVERRGAISRSSVRDLAKKDRRYLAHEYLSAAWQPLFVTDVIAAMASAGLDYAGSASLAENRLEFCAPPKLAAIMKSAPDEAMRELIKDIAIGQAFRRDVYVRQPRRLDLQDKRNRLLAQDYAAYPHTKAIPEKLRAPAGEIGLGHDLSEAVWRCIDGRIVSGAGLVSAGRSVGEREERMLAVIELLVHNGVLHPARPGIVEANRGPSQRFNEAIFELSKAGDTHRYLASPVLGTGFTTKYPERILPPLIAATPLADDRAVAEAAFDQVLAAGQHFLRDGISVDKDEDSLGELSRFVGEFRAHRLPRWQLLGTMSGAAAAD
;
A
#
# COMPACT_ATOMS: atom_id res chain seq x y z
N MET A 1 -5.39 -17.93 13.52
CA MET A 1 -4.40 -18.78 12.86
C MET A 1 -3.50 -17.91 12.00
N ASP A 2 -2.25 -17.77 12.41
CA ASP A 2 -1.14 -17.15 11.67
C ASP A 2 -0.19 -18.28 11.25
N LEU A 3 -0.62 -19.09 10.26
CA LEU A 3 0.32 -20.01 9.61
C LEU A 3 1.17 -19.18 8.65
N GLU A 4 2.46 -19.05 8.92
CA GLU A 4 3.46 -18.39 8.07
C GLU A 4 4.29 -19.42 7.30
N HIS A 5 5.17 -18.97 6.39
CA HIS A 5 6.05 -19.80 5.57
C HIS A 5 7.46 -19.18 5.44
N VAL A 6 8.49 -19.99 5.23
CA VAL A 6 9.88 -19.56 4.96
C VAL A 6 10.34 -20.09 3.59
N GLY A 7 10.69 -19.19 2.67
CA GLY A 7 11.30 -19.53 1.39
C GLY A 7 12.84 -19.50 1.43
N THR A 8 13.48 -20.39 0.67
CA THR A 8 14.93 -20.43 0.45
C THR A 8 15.30 -19.61 -0.80
N GLY A 9 16.20 -18.62 -0.67
CA GLY A 9 16.65 -17.80 -1.79
C GLY A 9 18.01 -18.25 -2.34
N GLN A 10 18.15 -18.32 -3.67
CA GLN A 10 19.42 -18.45 -4.39
C GLN A 10 19.83 -17.13 -5.08
N PRO A 11 21.13 -16.92 -5.39
CA PRO A 11 21.67 -15.61 -5.74
C PRO A 11 21.94 -15.41 -7.25
N GLY A 12 21.93 -14.16 -7.68
CA GLY A 12 22.49 -13.64 -8.94
C GLY A 12 22.12 -12.16 -9.05
N SER A 13 22.83 -11.25 -9.72
CA SER A 13 24.19 -11.16 -10.26
C SER A 13 24.46 -9.64 -10.38
N THR A 14 25.71 -9.22 -10.29
CA THR A 14 26.16 -7.81 -10.20
C THR A 14 25.92 -6.98 -11.47
N ALA A 15 25.42 -5.74 -11.30
CA ALA A 15 25.59 -4.64 -12.25
C ALA A 15 25.85 -3.31 -11.48
N ASP A 16 26.87 -2.57 -11.91
CA ASP A 16 27.25 -1.24 -11.40
C ASP A 16 26.13 -0.22 -11.65
N SER A 17 25.81 0.61 -10.66
CA SER A 17 24.68 1.53 -10.71
C SER A 17 25.05 2.94 -11.21
N ALA A 18 24.22 3.48 -12.09
CA ALA A 18 24.12 4.91 -12.34
C ALA A 18 23.36 5.58 -11.17
N ASP A 19 23.81 6.76 -10.77
CA ASP A 19 23.10 7.71 -9.89
C ASP A 19 22.92 7.37 -8.39
N GLY A 20 23.58 6.33 -7.88
CA GLY A 20 23.73 6.11 -6.43
C GLY A 20 22.56 5.38 -5.75
N TYR A 21 21.66 4.79 -6.53
CA TYR A 21 20.70 3.77 -6.08
C TYR A 21 21.36 2.39 -6.03
N ILE A 22 20.94 1.52 -5.09
CA ILE A 22 21.48 0.16 -4.92
C ILE A 22 20.56 -0.82 -5.64
N SER A 23 21.03 -1.44 -6.72
CA SER A 23 20.28 -2.35 -7.60
C SER A 23 20.57 -3.83 -7.37
N ASP A 24 21.52 -4.20 -6.51
CA ASP A 24 22.09 -5.56 -6.40
C ASP A 24 21.33 -6.51 -5.45
N VAL A 25 20.14 -6.13 -4.98
CA VAL A 25 19.44 -6.85 -3.90
C VAL A 25 17.91 -6.85 -4.13
N ALA A 26 17.32 -8.05 -4.14
CA ALA A 26 15.90 -8.26 -4.41
C ALA A 26 14.97 -7.77 -3.28
N TYR A 27 14.07 -6.84 -3.60
CA TYR A 27 13.01 -6.32 -2.74
C TYR A 27 11.78 -7.27 -2.72
N THR A 28 11.10 -7.36 -1.58
CA THR A 28 9.83 -8.10 -1.44
C THR A 28 8.73 -7.45 -2.28
N LEU A 29 7.82 -8.23 -2.87
CA LEU A 29 6.67 -7.68 -3.58
C LEU A 29 5.76 -6.90 -2.60
N GLY A 30 5.83 -5.57 -2.66
CA GLY A 30 4.99 -4.67 -1.86
C GLY A 30 3.65 -4.37 -2.54
N PHE A 31 2.64 -4.03 -1.74
CA PHE A 31 1.35 -3.53 -2.21
C PHE A 31 0.87 -2.41 -1.31
N HIS A 32 0.46 -1.30 -1.93
CA HIS A 32 -0.01 -0.10 -1.28
C HIS A 32 -1.37 0.28 -1.88
N ARG A 33 -2.45 0.01 -1.14
CA ARG A 33 -3.83 0.33 -1.56
C ARG A 33 -4.02 1.83 -1.84
N GLU A 34 -3.21 2.69 -1.22
CA GLU A 34 -3.25 4.15 -1.37
C GLU A 34 -2.95 4.61 -2.80
N LEU A 35 -2.40 3.72 -3.64
CA LEU A 35 -2.08 3.98 -5.04
C LEU A 35 -3.23 3.64 -5.99
N ALA A 36 -4.30 3.01 -5.51
CA ALA A 36 -5.46 2.66 -6.32
C ALA A 36 -6.23 3.93 -6.74
N PRO A 37 -6.72 4.02 -8.00
CA PRO A 37 -7.56 5.13 -8.45
C PRO A 37 -8.75 5.41 -7.53
N THR A 38 -9.45 4.36 -7.09
CA THR A 38 -10.59 4.48 -6.16
C THR A 38 -10.22 5.08 -4.81
N PHE A 39 -9.01 4.82 -4.31
CA PHE A 39 -8.53 5.40 -3.07
C PHE A 39 -8.17 6.88 -3.27
N LEU A 40 -7.48 7.21 -4.35
CA LEU A 40 -7.11 8.58 -4.71
C LEU A 40 -8.35 9.45 -4.94
N ASP A 41 -9.36 8.91 -5.63
CA ASP A 41 -10.65 9.57 -5.83
C ASP A 41 -11.33 9.87 -4.49
N HIS A 42 -11.27 8.92 -3.54
CA HIS A 42 -11.81 9.10 -2.20
C HIS A 42 -11.05 10.16 -1.40
N VAL A 43 -9.72 10.26 -1.54
CA VAL A 43 -8.94 11.38 -0.99
C VAL A 43 -9.45 12.71 -1.56
N CYS A 44 -9.61 12.84 -2.87
CA CYS A 44 -10.14 14.05 -3.49
C CYS A 44 -11.54 14.39 -2.96
N LEU A 45 -12.47 13.43 -2.92
CA LEU A 45 -13.82 13.65 -2.42
C LEU A 45 -13.84 14.09 -0.96
N THR A 46 -13.06 13.44 -0.09
CA THR A 46 -12.98 13.79 1.34
C THR A 46 -12.32 15.15 1.58
N THR A 47 -11.50 15.66 0.65
CA THR A 47 -10.93 17.01 0.70
C THR A 47 -11.66 18.05 -0.15
N GLY A 48 -12.81 17.67 -0.75
CA GLY A 48 -13.68 18.59 -1.49
C GLY A 48 -13.17 18.97 -2.88
N ILE A 49 -12.44 18.07 -3.52
CA ILE A 49 -11.95 18.20 -4.90
C ILE A 49 -12.67 17.16 -5.77
N GLU A 50 -13.05 17.57 -6.97
CA GLU A 50 -13.59 16.62 -7.95
C GLU A 50 -12.49 15.65 -8.41
N PRO A 51 -12.70 14.32 -8.31
CA PRO A 51 -11.77 13.34 -8.83
C PRO A 51 -11.77 13.28 -10.37
N PRO A 52 -10.74 12.67 -11.01
CA PRO A 52 -10.77 12.39 -12.43
C PRO A 52 -12.04 11.62 -12.85
N SER A 53 -12.57 11.92 -14.04
CA SER A 53 -13.83 11.33 -14.51
C SER A 53 -13.65 10.63 -15.85
N GLY A 54 -13.98 9.34 -15.88
CA GLY A 54 -14.00 8.52 -17.09
C GLY A 54 -15.18 8.78 -18.03
N ALA A 55 -16.06 9.74 -17.71
CA ALA A 55 -17.30 9.96 -18.47
C ALA A 55 -17.07 10.41 -19.92
N LYS A 56 -15.93 11.07 -20.20
CA LYS A 56 -15.61 11.61 -21.53
C LYS A 56 -14.57 10.80 -22.30
N ARG A 57 -13.76 10.01 -21.58
CA ARG A 57 -12.66 9.24 -22.16
C ARG A 57 -12.22 8.15 -21.19
N ARG A 58 -11.51 7.16 -21.72
CA ARG A 58 -10.83 6.16 -20.90
C ARG A 58 -9.81 6.85 -19.99
N LEU A 59 -9.79 6.46 -18.72
CA LEU A 59 -8.81 6.96 -17.76
C LEU A 59 -7.46 6.28 -17.99
N ARG A 60 -6.37 7.01 -17.74
CA ARG A 60 -4.99 6.53 -17.91
C ARG A 60 -4.18 6.76 -16.64
N TYR A 61 -3.39 5.77 -16.26
CA TYR A 61 -2.63 5.72 -15.02
C TYR A 61 -1.16 5.47 -15.32
N CYS A 62 -0.26 6.21 -14.67
CA CYS A 62 1.17 6.02 -14.75
C CYS A 62 1.77 5.76 -13.36
N GLU A 63 2.56 4.71 -13.22
CA GLU A 63 3.41 4.46 -12.05
C GLU A 63 4.87 4.72 -12.41
N LEU A 64 5.46 5.77 -11.85
CA LEU A 64 6.87 6.12 -12.00
C LEU A 64 7.71 5.39 -10.94
N GLY A 65 8.72 4.65 -11.38
CA GLY A 65 9.48 3.73 -10.55
C GLY A 65 8.64 2.53 -10.15
N CYS A 66 8.02 1.86 -11.14
CA CYS A 66 7.11 0.73 -10.87
C CYS A 66 7.82 -0.52 -10.33
N GLY A 67 9.16 -0.54 -10.32
CA GLY A 67 9.95 -1.70 -9.96
C GLY A 67 9.51 -2.92 -10.75
N ARG A 68 9.38 -4.06 -10.07
CA ARG A 68 8.94 -5.34 -10.63
C ARG A 68 7.48 -5.36 -11.13
N GLY A 69 6.75 -4.23 -11.07
CA GLY A 69 5.45 -4.01 -11.69
C GLY A 69 4.26 -4.79 -11.11
N PHE A 70 4.47 -5.64 -10.10
CA PHE A 70 3.43 -6.50 -9.51
C PHE A 70 2.17 -5.73 -9.12
N GLN A 71 2.33 -4.62 -8.40
CA GLN A 71 1.20 -3.78 -8.00
C GLN A 71 0.51 -3.14 -9.21
N THR A 72 1.25 -2.65 -10.20
CA THR A 72 0.70 -2.07 -11.43
C THR A 72 -0.16 -3.10 -12.16
N VAL A 73 0.30 -4.35 -12.30
CA VAL A 73 -0.47 -5.45 -12.90
C VAL A 73 -1.72 -5.75 -12.07
N LEU A 74 -1.61 -5.80 -10.74
CA LEU A 74 -2.73 -6.02 -9.85
C LEU A 74 -3.81 -4.94 -10.03
N LEU A 75 -3.41 -3.66 -10.00
CA LEU A 75 -4.33 -2.54 -10.16
C LEU A 75 -4.96 -2.54 -11.56
N ALA A 76 -4.20 -2.90 -12.60
CA ALA A 76 -4.72 -3.07 -13.96
C ALA A 76 -5.78 -4.18 -14.04
N ALA A 77 -5.56 -5.31 -13.37
CA ALA A 77 -6.53 -6.39 -13.27
C ALA A 77 -7.80 -5.98 -12.52
N ALA A 78 -7.68 -5.11 -11.50
CA ALA A 78 -8.80 -4.59 -10.71
C ALA A 78 -9.57 -3.44 -11.41
N ASN A 79 -8.97 -2.80 -12.41
CA ASN A 79 -9.52 -1.62 -13.11
C ASN A 79 -9.45 -1.80 -14.64
N PRO A 80 -10.24 -2.73 -15.23
CA PRO A 80 -10.16 -3.07 -16.65
C PRO A 80 -10.50 -1.92 -17.61
N ASP A 81 -11.25 -0.94 -17.14
CA ASP A 81 -11.63 0.29 -17.82
C ASP A 81 -10.53 1.37 -17.80
N VAL A 82 -9.45 1.18 -17.03
CA VAL A 82 -8.31 2.11 -16.97
C VAL A 82 -7.13 1.53 -17.75
N GLU A 83 -6.40 2.36 -18.48
CA GLU A 83 -5.13 2.00 -19.13
C GLU A 83 -3.96 2.30 -18.18
N PHE A 84 -3.07 1.34 -17.99
CA PHE A 84 -1.94 1.44 -17.06
C PHE A 84 -0.60 1.45 -17.81
N VAL A 85 0.31 2.29 -17.34
CA VAL A 85 1.69 2.37 -17.78
C VAL A 85 2.60 2.32 -16.56
N GLY A 86 3.51 1.35 -16.50
CA GLY A 86 4.60 1.33 -15.52
C GLY A 86 5.91 1.77 -16.19
N ILE A 87 6.68 2.63 -15.52
CA ILE A 87 7.98 3.11 -16.01
C ILE A 87 9.04 2.82 -14.94
N ASP A 88 10.11 2.15 -15.33
CA ASP A 88 11.28 1.89 -14.48
C ASP A 88 12.54 1.85 -15.37
N PHE A 89 13.69 2.23 -14.83
CA PHE A 89 14.94 2.22 -15.60
C PHE A 89 15.62 0.84 -15.62
N ASN A 90 15.20 -0.08 -14.73
CA ASN A 90 15.79 -1.40 -14.62
C ASN A 90 15.11 -2.40 -15.59
N SER A 91 15.88 -2.88 -16.57
CA SER A 91 15.40 -3.84 -17.59
C SER A 91 14.92 -5.17 -17.00
N GLU A 92 15.54 -5.68 -15.93
CA GLU A 92 15.12 -6.93 -15.26
C GLU A 92 13.75 -6.75 -14.61
N HIS A 93 13.53 -5.61 -13.94
CA HIS A 93 12.24 -5.26 -13.37
C HIS A 93 11.13 -5.20 -14.44
N ILE A 94 11.41 -4.58 -15.58
CA ILE A 94 10.46 -4.44 -16.70
C ILE A 94 10.17 -5.81 -17.34
N ALA A 95 11.17 -6.66 -17.48
CA ALA A 95 11.00 -8.02 -17.98
C ALA A 95 10.09 -8.85 -17.05
N GLU A 96 10.33 -8.80 -15.73
CA GLU A 96 9.49 -9.48 -14.74
C GLU A 96 8.04 -8.96 -14.73
N ALA A 97 7.87 -7.64 -14.79
CA ALA A 97 6.56 -7.00 -14.84
C ALA A 97 5.76 -7.45 -16.08
N THR A 98 6.44 -7.53 -17.22
CA THR A 98 5.87 -7.98 -18.49
C THR A 98 5.52 -9.46 -18.46
N ASP A 99 6.37 -10.33 -17.87
CA ASP A 99 6.04 -11.75 -17.66
C ASP A 99 4.81 -11.92 -16.78
N MET A 100 4.71 -11.17 -15.69
CA MET A 100 3.55 -11.24 -14.80
C MET A 100 2.25 -10.80 -15.50
N ALA A 101 2.29 -9.72 -16.28
CA ALA A 101 1.14 -9.28 -17.08
C ALA A 101 0.73 -10.33 -18.13
N GLY A 102 1.71 -10.95 -18.79
CA GLY A 102 1.50 -12.03 -19.75
C GLY A 102 0.89 -13.28 -19.11
N ARG A 103 1.46 -13.73 -17.98
CA ARG A 103 0.99 -14.87 -17.19
C ARG A 103 -0.47 -14.73 -16.76
N ALA A 104 -0.87 -13.53 -16.33
CA ALA A 104 -2.24 -13.23 -15.91
C ALA A 104 -3.17 -12.78 -17.06
N ALA A 105 -2.65 -12.70 -18.30
CA ALA A 105 -3.36 -12.19 -19.47
C ALA A 105 -4.05 -10.83 -19.22
N ILE A 106 -3.27 -9.87 -18.70
CA ILE A 106 -3.72 -8.50 -18.41
C ILE A 106 -3.31 -7.59 -19.57
N ALA A 107 -4.30 -7.19 -20.37
CA ALA A 107 -4.08 -6.49 -21.64
C ALA A 107 -4.09 -4.96 -21.54
N ASN A 108 -4.54 -4.40 -20.41
CA ASN A 108 -4.65 -2.96 -20.19
C ASN A 108 -3.43 -2.37 -19.45
N VAL A 109 -2.30 -3.08 -19.44
CA VAL A 109 -1.05 -2.60 -18.84
C VAL A 109 0.10 -2.75 -19.84
N ARG A 110 1.00 -1.77 -19.86
CA ARG A 110 2.29 -1.84 -20.57
C ARG A 110 3.41 -1.31 -19.68
N PHE A 111 4.61 -1.82 -19.88
CA PHE A 111 5.80 -1.41 -19.14
C PHE A 111 6.84 -0.81 -20.08
N ILE A 112 7.55 0.20 -19.61
CA ILE A 112 8.53 0.96 -20.38
C ILE A 112 9.83 1.01 -19.58
N GLU A 113 10.91 0.50 -20.18
CA GLU A 113 12.27 0.68 -19.70
C GLU A 113 12.75 2.07 -20.10
N ALA A 114 12.76 3.01 -19.15
CA ALA A 114 13.22 4.38 -19.40
C ALA A 114 13.56 5.11 -18.10
N GLY A 115 14.48 6.08 -18.20
CA GLY A 115 14.64 7.14 -17.20
C GLY A 115 13.44 8.10 -17.20
N PHE A 116 13.25 8.85 -16.11
CA PHE A 116 12.14 9.81 -16.01
C PHE A 116 12.27 10.99 -16.97
N ASP A 117 13.51 11.38 -17.28
CA ASP A 117 13.87 12.40 -18.26
C ASP A 117 13.48 11.95 -19.68
N GLU A 118 13.93 10.77 -20.09
CA GLU A 118 13.63 10.16 -21.39
C GLU A 118 12.11 10.02 -21.58
N ALA A 119 11.44 9.35 -20.63
CA ALA A 119 9.99 9.18 -20.65
C ALA A 119 9.24 10.53 -20.66
N GLY A 120 9.78 11.56 -20.01
CA GLY A 120 9.20 12.90 -20.00
C GLY A 120 9.08 13.49 -21.41
N THR A 121 10.01 13.16 -22.30
CA THR A 121 10.10 13.69 -23.67
C THR A 121 9.38 12.87 -24.74
N ASP A 122 8.98 11.62 -24.46
CA ASP A 122 8.30 10.75 -25.42
C ASP A 122 6.86 11.20 -25.69
N ALA A 123 6.64 11.94 -26.79
CA ALA A 123 5.33 12.47 -27.18
C ALA A 123 4.23 11.39 -27.26
N GLU A 124 4.58 10.15 -27.61
CA GLU A 124 3.63 9.04 -27.81
C GLU A 124 3.06 8.51 -26.49
N LEU A 125 3.66 8.83 -25.32
CA LEU A 125 3.07 8.47 -24.03
C LEU A 125 1.71 9.10 -23.79
N GLY A 126 1.43 10.26 -24.40
CA GLY A 126 0.22 11.04 -24.15
C GLY A 126 0.15 11.59 -22.72
N LEU A 127 -1.08 11.78 -22.23
CA LEU A 127 -1.38 12.34 -20.92
C LEU A 127 -2.06 11.31 -20.00
N PHE A 128 -1.92 11.49 -18.69
CA PHE A 128 -2.46 10.63 -17.64
C PHE A 128 -3.43 11.37 -16.72
N ASP A 129 -4.39 10.65 -16.18
CA ASP A 129 -5.30 11.08 -15.11
C ASP A 129 -4.67 10.91 -13.73
N TYR A 130 -3.87 9.87 -13.59
CA TYR A 130 -3.19 9.53 -12.36
C TYR A 130 -1.71 9.34 -12.66
N ILE A 131 -0.85 10.04 -11.93
CA ILE A 131 0.59 9.75 -11.89
C ILE A 131 0.94 9.43 -10.45
N VAL A 132 1.48 8.26 -10.19
CA VAL A 132 1.90 7.87 -8.85
C VAL A 132 3.39 7.59 -8.82
N LEU A 133 4.02 7.91 -7.69
CA LEU A 133 5.37 7.47 -7.35
C LEU A 133 5.42 7.15 -5.86
N HIS A 134 5.86 5.94 -5.54
CA HIS A 134 5.94 5.45 -4.17
C HIS A 134 7.34 4.97 -3.85
N GLY A 135 7.95 5.52 -2.79
CA GLY A 135 9.30 5.12 -2.39
C GLY A 135 10.39 5.59 -3.35
N VAL A 136 10.14 6.62 -4.15
CA VAL A 136 11.11 7.17 -5.13
C VAL A 136 11.61 8.56 -4.72
N TYR A 137 10.71 9.49 -4.38
CA TYR A 137 11.03 10.92 -4.38
C TYR A 137 12.13 11.35 -3.37
N ALA A 138 12.16 10.72 -2.19
CA ALA A 138 13.19 10.94 -1.17
C ALA A 138 14.50 10.18 -1.43
N TRP A 139 14.51 9.23 -2.36
CA TRP A 139 15.63 8.32 -2.63
C TRP A 139 16.49 8.74 -3.83
N VAL A 140 16.01 9.69 -4.62
CA VAL A 140 16.69 10.15 -5.85
C VAL A 140 17.36 11.51 -5.64
N ALA A 141 18.38 11.78 -6.45
CA ALA A 141 19.12 13.04 -6.39
C ALA A 141 18.24 14.24 -6.84
N PRO A 142 18.61 15.50 -6.48
CA PRO A 142 17.84 16.68 -6.91
C PRO A 142 17.57 16.76 -8.42
N PRO A 143 18.53 16.48 -9.34
CA PRO A 143 18.25 16.51 -10.78
C PRO A 143 17.15 15.53 -11.20
N VAL A 144 17.17 14.30 -10.66
CA VAL A 144 16.14 13.29 -10.94
C VAL A 144 14.76 13.72 -10.42
N ARG A 145 14.70 14.44 -9.27
CA ARG A 145 13.44 15.06 -8.84
C ARG A 145 12.97 16.13 -9.81
N ASP A 146 13.88 16.85 -10.45
CA ASP A 146 13.54 17.87 -11.46
C ASP A 146 12.94 17.20 -12.70
N ASP A 147 13.49 16.06 -13.12
CA ASP A 147 12.97 15.24 -14.21
C ASP A 147 11.57 14.68 -13.91
N ILE A 148 11.35 14.16 -12.69
CA ILE A 148 10.01 13.75 -12.22
C ILE A 148 9.01 14.91 -12.34
N ARG A 149 9.40 16.12 -11.92
CA ARG A 149 8.52 17.29 -12.00
C ARG A 149 8.28 17.73 -13.44
N ALA A 150 9.29 17.63 -14.31
CA ALA A 150 9.16 17.90 -15.73
C ALA A 150 8.21 16.88 -16.40
N PHE A 151 8.34 15.59 -16.09
CA PHE A 151 7.43 14.53 -16.52
C PHE A 151 5.99 14.86 -16.10
N ILE A 152 5.75 15.12 -14.82
CA ILE A 152 4.41 15.45 -14.32
C ILE A 152 3.86 16.71 -15.02
N ARG A 153 4.70 17.73 -15.24
CA ARG A 153 4.32 18.94 -15.98
C ARG A 153 3.82 18.59 -17.39
N ALA A 154 4.58 17.78 -18.13
CA ALA A 154 4.30 17.43 -19.52
C ALA A 154 3.17 16.39 -19.68
N ARG A 155 2.97 15.50 -18.69
CA ARG A 155 2.18 14.27 -18.85
C ARG A 155 0.88 14.21 -18.05
N LEU A 156 0.58 15.18 -17.22
CA LEU A 156 -0.67 15.17 -16.43
C LEU A 156 -1.79 15.98 -17.10
N HIS A 157 -2.98 15.38 -17.21
CA HIS A 157 -4.18 16.10 -17.64
C HIS A 157 -4.58 17.21 -16.64
N PRO A 158 -5.24 18.28 -17.10
CA PRO A 158 -6.04 19.13 -16.21
C PRO A 158 -7.04 18.31 -15.39
N GLY A 159 -7.12 18.54 -14.10
CA GLY A 159 -7.89 17.73 -13.14
C GLY A 159 -7.22 16.40 -12.78
N GLY A 160 -6.06 16.07 -13.35
CA GLY A 160 -5.31 14.87 -13.01
C GLY A 160 -4.71 14.92 -11.61
N VAL A 161 -4.56 13.74 -11.01
CA VAL A 161 -4.11 13.50 -9.65
C VAL A 161 -2.68 12.97 -9.64
N VAL A 162 -1.89 13.44 -8.69
CA VAL A 162 -0.53 12.94 -8.44
C VAL A 162 -0.43 12.43 -7.02
N HIS A 163 0.07 11.21 -6.84
CA HIS A 163 0.43 10.68 -5.52
C HIS A 163 1.95 10.63 -5.38
N VAL A 164 2.49 11.19 -4.29
CA VAL A 164 3.93 11.15 -3.98
C VAL A 164 4.13 10.68 -2.54
N SER A 165 4.88 9.60 -2.34
CA SER A 165 5.35 9.22 -1.00
C SER A 165 6.83 9.52 -0.77
N TYR A 166 7.15 9.92 0.46
CA TYR A 166 8.51 10.32 0.83
C TYR A 166 8.73 10.26 2.36
N ASN A 167 9.96 9.92 2.74
CA ASN A 167 10.43 10.09 4.12
C ASN A 167 10.47 11.58 4.45
N THR A 168 9.96 11.97 5.63
CA THR A 168 9.85 13.38 6.02
C THR A 168 10.52 13.68 7.35
N HIS A 169 10.82 14.96 7.54
CA HIS A 169 11.09 15.53 8.85
C HIS A 169 9.78 15.77 9.64
N PRO A 170 9.81 15.75 10.99
CA PRO A 170 10.98 15.50 11.83
C PRO A 170 11.26 14.02 12.13
N GLY A 171 10.39 13.09 11.73
CA GLY A 171 10.45 11.68 12.13
C GLY A 171 11.76 10.97 11.79
N TRP A 172 12.42 11.38 10.69
CA TRP A 172 13.74 10.86 10.32
C TRP A 172 14.94 11.68 10.79
N THR A 173 14.74 12.87 11.38
CA THR A 173 15.83 13.77 11.78
C THR A 173 16.88 13.08 12.64
N ARG A 174 16.44 12.20 13.56
CA ARG A 174 17.34 11.47 14.48
C ARG A 174 18.16 10.38 13.79
N ALA A 175 17.71 9.87 12.65
CA ALA A 175 18.41 8.82 11.91
C ALA A 175 19.49 9.38 10.97
N ILE A 176 19.40 10.66 10.58
CA ILE A 176 20.33 11.28 9.61
C ILE A 176 21.81 11.15 10.01
N PRO A 177 22.24 11.45 11.25
CA PRO A 177 23.65 11.29 11.62
C PRO A 177 24.12 9.83 11.55
N THR A 178 23.26 8.89 11.94
CA THR A 178 23.55 7.44 11.86
C THR A 178 23.75 7.02 10.41
N GLN A 179 22.85 7.44 9.53
CA GLN A 179 22.92 7.09 8.12
C GLN A 179 24.14 7.71 7.43
N LYS A 180 24.43 8.99 7.71
CA LYS A 180 25.64 9.66 7.20
C LYS A 180 26.90 8.95 7.64
N LEU A 181 26.99 8.51 8.90
CA LEU A 181 28.12 7.74 9.39
C LEU A 181 28.27 6.42 8.62
N LEU A 182 27.16 5.68 8.42
CA LEU A 182 27.19 4.40 7.72
C LEU A 182 27.68 4.56 6.28
N ILE A 183 27.18 5.56 5.55
CA ILE A 183 27.62 5.87 4.17
C ILE A 183 29.11 6.19 4.14
N GLU A 184 29.58 7.09 5.01
CA GLU A 184 30.98 7.52 5.00
C GLU A 184 31.92 6.39 5.42
N ALA A 185 31.52 5.54 6.37
CA ALA A 185 32.29 4.37 6.76
C ALA A 185 32.31 3.31 5.63
N ALA A 186 31.18 3.05 4.99
CA ALA A 186 31.06 2.09 3.88
C ALA A 186 31.88 2.52 2.65
N LYS A 187 31.88 3.81 2.29
CA LYS A 187 32.69 4.36 1.18
C LYS A 187 34.20 4.17 1.36
N ARG A 188 34.65 4.07 2.62
CA ARG A 188 36.07 3.88 2.99
C ARG A 188 36.41 2.41 3.26
N ALA A 189 35.42 1.52 3.14
CA ALA A 189 35.59 0.10 3.36
C ALA A 189 35.81 -0.64 2.04
N GLU A 190 36.75 -1.58 2.04
CA GLU A 190 36.91 -2.56 0.97
C GLU A 190 35.87 -3.69 1.09
N GLY A 191 35.51 -4.30 -0.04
CA GLY A 191 34.54 -5.40 -0.14
C GLY A 191 33.29 -5.04 -0.95
N ASP A 192 32.35 -5.98 -1.02
CA ASP A 192 31.02 -5.77 -1.58
C ASP A 192 30.13 -4.92 -0.63
N SER A 193 28.92 -4.60 -1.08
CA SER A 193 27.95 -3.78 -0.34
C SER A 193 27.70 -4.29 1.08
N LEU A 194 27.63 -5.61 1.27
CA LEU A 194 27.37 -6.24 2.57
C LEU A 194 28.60 -6.20 3.48
N ALA A 195 29.79 -6.47 2.96
CA ALA A 195 31.03 -6.37 3.72
C ALA A 195 31.32 -4.93 4.14
N ARG A 196 31.04 -3.96 3.27
CA ARG A 196 31.11 -2.53 3.58
C ARG A 196 30.11 -2.12 4.65
N LEU A 197 28.87 -2.63 4.57
CA LEU A 197 27.85 -2.43 5.59
C LEU A 197 28.29 -2.98 6.95
N ASP A 198 28.84 -4.19 7.00
CA ASP A 198 29.28 -4.81 8.25
C ASP A 198 30.38 -3.98 8.93
N LYS A 199 31.35 -3.49 8.14
CA LYS A 199 32.39 -2.57 8.62
C LYS A 199 31.80 -1.25 9.12
N ALA A 200 30.84 -0.68 8.40
CA ALA A 200 30.14 0.54 8.82
C ALA A 200 29.36 0.32 10.13
N MET A 201 28.67 -0.81 10.27
CA MET A 201 27.96 -1.21 11.47
C MET A 201 28.91 -1.44 12.66
N GLN A 202 30.14 -1.90 12.43
CA GLN A 202 31.16 -1.99 13.46
C GLN A 202 31.52 -0.61 14.02
N VAL A 203 31.72 0.39 13.15
CA VAL A 203 31.96 1.78 13.58
C VAL A 203 30.80 2.32 14.41
N LEU A 204 29.57 2.07 13.95
CA LEU A 204 28.36 2.48 14.67
C LEU A 204 28.25 1.82 16.06
N ARG A 205 28.56 0.53 16.18
CA ARG A 205 28.60 -0.20 17.46
C ARG A 205 29.65 0.36 18.40
N MET A 206 30.87 0.60 17.92
CA MET A 206 31.94 1.18 18.74
C MET A 206 31.56 2.54 19.33
N LEU A 207 30.89 3.41 18.54
CA LEU A 207 30.40 4.70 19.03
C LEU A 207 29.26 4.56 20.05
N ALA A 208 28.34 3.63 19.85
CA ALA A 208 27.24 3.39 20.78
C ALA A 208 27.71 2.78 22.11
N GLU A 209 28.71 1.89 22.05
CA GLU A 209 29.26 1.18 23.21
C GLU A 209 30.33 2.00 23.96
N GLU A 210 30.67 3.19 23.47
CA GLU A 210 31.67 4.06 24.10
C GLU A 210 31.34 4.28 25.60
N PRO A 211 32.29 3.97 26.53
CA PRO A 211 31.99 3.90 27.96
C PRO A 211 31.53 5.20 28.60
N SER A 212 31.97 6.36 28.11
CA SER A 212 31.59 7.65 28.70
C SER A 212 30.11 7.96 28.52
N GLY A 213 29.44 7.32 27.55
CA GLY A 213 28.03 7.52 27.21
C GLY A 213 27.73 8.91 26.62
N GLN A 214 28.76 9.67 26.22
CA GLN A 214 28.58 11.02 25.68
C GLN A 214 27.75 11.03 24.40
N VAL A 215 27.91 10.04 23.54
CA VAL A 215 27.20 9.91 22.26
C VAL A 215 25.69 9.71 22.50
N GLU A 216 25.34 8.82 23.42
CA GLU A 216 23.96 8.50 23.77
C GLU A 216 23.27 9.68 24.49
N ARG A 217 23.96 10.32 25.45
CA ARG A 217 23.43 11.51 26.16
C ARG A 217 23.12 12.68 25.23
N ARG A 218 23.87 12.83 24.14
CA ARG A 218 23.65 13.88 23.14
C ARG A 218 22.60 13.51 22.08
N GLY A 219 22.03 12.30 22.14
CA GLY A 219 20.88 11.88 21.33
C GLY A 219 21.20 11.57 19.87
N ALA A 220 22.47 11.54 19.46
CA ALA A 220 22.88 11.31 18.09
C ALA A 220 22.77 9.83 17.66
N ILE A 221 23.21 8.91 18.54
CA ILE A 221 23.19 7.45 18.35
C ILE A 221 22.93 6.83 19.73
N SER A 222 21.93 5.94 19.88
CA SER A 222 21.66 5.23 21.14
C SER A 222 21.99 3.74 21.03
N ARG A 223 22.32 3.11 22.17
CA ARG A 223 22.63 1.67 22.22
C ARG A 223 21.43 0.82 21.83
N SER A 224 20.23 1.24 22.22
CA SER A 224 18.98 0.55 21.84
C SER A 224 18.78 0.59 20.32
N SER A 225 18.90 1.76 19.69
CA SER A 225 18.70 1.90 18.24
C SER A 225 19.72 1.09 17.44
N VAL A 226 20.99 1.04 17.86
CA VAL A 226 22.01 0.21 17.18
C VAL A 226 21.74 -1.28 17.34
N ARG A 227 21.31 -1.72 18.53
CA ARG A 227 20.92 -3.12 18.76
C ARG A 227 19.71 -3.53 17.94
N ASP A 228 18.72 -2.65 17.80
CA ASP A 228 17.54 -2.92 16.98
C ASP A 228 17.88 -2.93 15.49
N LEU A 229 18.77 -2.05 15.06
CA LEU A 229 19.29 -2.05 13.70
C LEU A 229 20.01 -3.38 13.38
N ALA A 230 20.81 -3.89 14.31
CA ALA A 230 21.54 -5.15 14.15
C ALA A 230 20.65 -6.40 14.03
N LYS A 231 19.37 -6.32 14.38
CA LYS A 231 18.39 -7.41 14.21
C LYS A 231 17.73 -7.43 12.83
N LYS A 232 17.84 -6.35 12.07
CA LYS A 232 17.20 -6.23 10.75
C LYS A 232 17.97 -7.03 9.69
N ASP A 233 17.30 -7.40 8.61
CA ASP A 233 17.93 -8.04 7.47
C ASP A 233 19.01 -7.13 6.87
N ARG A 234 20.20 -7.69 6.61
CA ARG A 234 21.37 -6.95 6.12
C ARG A 234 21.13 -6.30 4.75
N ARG A 235 20.33 -6.94 3.90
CA ARG A 235 19.92 -6.43 2.59
C ARG A 235 19.05 -5.19 2.73
N TYR A 236 18.06 -5.24 3.63
CA TYR A 236 17.23 -4.09 3.97
C TYR A 236 18.08 -2.92 4.48
N LEU A 237 19.04 -3.20 5.37
CA LEU A 237 19.94 -2.16 5.90
C LEU A 237 20.82 -1.52 4.82
N ALA A 238 21.34 -2.32 3.88
CA ALA A 238 22.13 -1.79 2.78
C ALA A 238 21.30 -0.80 1.94
N HIS A 239 20.08 -1.17 1.51
CA HIS A 239 19.22 -0.27 0.76
C HIS A 239 18.86 0.99 1.55
N GLU A 240 18.45 0.84 2.80
CA GLU A 240 17.92 1.96 3.58
C GLU A 240 19.04 2.95 4.00
N TYR A 241 20.23 2.45 4.34
CA TYR A 241 21.29 3.26 4.94
C TYR A 241 22.50 3.53 4.06
N LEU A 242 22.70 2.81 2.94
CA LEU A 242 23.84 3.05 2.05
C LEU A 242 23.48 3.81 0.76
N SER A 243 22.20 4.07 0.50
CA SER A 243 21.79 4.94 -0.62
C SER A 243 22.28 6.37 -0.41
N ALA A 244 23.16 6.84 -1.29
CA ALA A 244 23.86 8.12 -1.14
C ALA A 244 22.95 9.34 -1.40
N ALA A 245 21.89 9.16 -2.17
CA ALA A 245 20.97 10.22 -2.56
C ALA A 245 19.76 10.36 -1.61
N TRP A 246 19.58 9.42 -0.68
CA TRP A 246 18.48 9.48 0.28
C TRP A 246 18.55 10.71 1.18
N GLN A 247 17.44 11.43 1.28
CA GLN A 247 17.24 12.48 2.25
C GLN A 247 15.77 12.61 2.65
N PRO A 248 15.45 12.71 3.94
CA PRO A 248 14.14 13.18 4.38
C PRO A 248 13.89 14.60 3.88
N LEU A 249 12.65 14.89 3.48
CA LEU A 249 12.25 16.20 2.95
C LEU A 249 11.27 16.88 3.91
N PHE A 250 11.22 18.20 3.97
CA PHE A 250 10.12 18.89 4.65
C PHE A 250 8.90 18.98 3.72
N VAL A 251 7.69 18.83 4.28
CA VAL A 251 6.44 18.97 3.53
C VAL A 251 6.34 20.32 2.81
N THR A 252 6.86 21.40 3.41
CA THR A 252 6.89 22.73 2.79
C THR A 252 7.66 22.75 1.47
N ASP A 253 8.79 22.05 1.43
CA ASP A 253 9.66 22.01 0.26
C ASP A 253 9.04 21.14 -0.84
N VAL A 254 8.40 20.03 -0.47
CA VAL A 254 7.70 19.18 -1.44
C VAL A 254 6.46 19.87 -2.00
N ILE A 255 5.66 20.55 -1.17
CA ILE A 255 4.53 21.36 -1.64
C ILE A 255 5.00 22.44 -2.61
N ALA A 256 6.06 23.19 -2.28
CA ALA A 256 6.61 24.22 -3.16
C ALA A 256 7.14 23.62 -4.48
N ALA A 257 7.81 22.47 -4.41
CA ALA A 257 8.31 21.77 -5.58
C ALA A 257 7.15 21.33 -6.50
N MET A 258 6.09 20.72 -5.96
CA MET A 258 4.90 20.31 -6.72
C MET A 258 4.13 21.51 -7.29
N ALA A 259 4.05 22.62 -6.54
CA ALA A 259 3.48 23.87 -7.05
C ALA A 259 4.24 24.41 -8.27
N SER A 260 5.58 24.29 -8.29
CA SER A 260 6.37 24.64 -9.48
C SER A 260 6.03 23.79 -10.71
N ALA A 261 5.47 22.59 -10.53
CA ALA A 261 4.97 21.72 -11.61
C ALA A 261 3.50 21.99 -11.99
N GLY A 262 2.89 23.04 -11.43
CA GLY A 262 1.50 23.44 -11.70
C GLY A 262 0.47 22.60 -10.95
N LEU A 263 0.82 22.13 -9.75
CA LEU A 263 -0.05 21.30 -8.92
C LEU A 263 -0.41 22.00 -7.61
N ASP A 264 -1.62 21.76 -7.13
CA ASP A 264 -2.09 22.17 -5.81
C ASP A 264 -2.11 20.98 -4.86
N TYR A 265 -1.75 21.20 -3.60
CA TYR A 265 -1.88 20.17 -2.56
C TYR A 265 -3.36 19.86 -2.30
N ALA A 266 -3.72 18.59 -2.40
CA ALA A 266 -5.08 18.10 -2.22
C ALA A 266 -5.32 17.49 -0.84
N GLY A 267 -4.30 16.85 -0.26
CA GLY A 267 -4.38 16.18 1.05
C GLY A 267 -3.41 15.02 1.16
N SER A 268 -3.58 14.21 2.21
CA SER A 268 -2.80 13.01 2.48
C SER A 268 -3.62 11.75 2.17
N ALA A 269 -3.00 10.75 1.56
CA ALA A 269 -3.56 9.41 1.42
C ALA A 269 -3.51 8.62 2.74
N SER A 270 -2.80 9.10 3.76
CA SER A 270 -3.11 8.75 5.14
C SER A 270 -4.40 9.47 5.56
N LEU A 271 -5.57 8.96 5.14
CA LEU A 271 -6.85 9.69 5.21
C LEU A 271 -7.16 10.41 6.52
N ALA A 272 -6.87 9.81 7.68
CA ALA A 272 -7.10 10.43 8.98
C ALA A 272 -6.32 11.75 9.17
N GLU A 273 -5.20 11.93 8.47
CA GLU A 273 -4.39 13.16 8.51
C GLU A 273 -5.07 14.37 7.86
N ASN A 274 -6.13 14.15 7.05
CA ASN A 274 -6.91 15.24 6.46
C ASN A 274 -7.87 15.90 7.47
N ARG A 275 -8.02 15.32 8.67
CA ARG A 275 -8.85 15.82 9.75
C ARG A 275 -8.00 16.22 10.95
N LEU A 276 -7.98 17.52 11.24
CA LEU A 276 -7.16 18.07 12.32
C LEU A 276 -7.57 17.51 13.70
N GLU A 277 -8.85 17.19 13.89
CA GLU A 277 -9.36 16.57 15.12
C GLU A 277 -8.79 15.16 15.38
N PHE A 278 -8.26 14.49 14.34
CA PHE A 278 -7.59 13.19 14.47
C PHE A 278 -6.08 13.32 14.64
N CYS A 279 -5.52 14.51 14.39
CA CYS A 279 -4.08 14.77 14.45
C CYS A 279 -3.65 15.46 15.73
N ALA A 280 -4.57 16.16 16.40
CA ALA A 280 -4.21 16.96 17.56
C ALA A 280 -5.41 17.21 18.51
N PRO A 281 -5.16 17.37 19.82
CA PRO A 281 -6.16 17.90 20.74
C PRO A 281 -6.64 19.32 20.33
N PRO A 282 -7.82 19.77 20.80
CA PRO A 282 -8.47 20.99 20.30
C PRO A 282 -7.59 22.25 20.30
N LYS A 283 -6.76 22.45 21.32
CA LYS A 283 -5.84 23.61 21.40
C LYS A 283 -4.78 23.59 20.30
N LEU A 284 -4.19 22.43 20.03
CA LEU A 284 -3.16 22.28 19.01
C LEU A 284 -3.79 22.26 17.60
N ALA A 285 -4.97 21.66 17.44
CA ALA A 285 -5.75 21.77 16.21
C ALA A 285 -6.13 23.24 15.89
N ALA A 286 -6.39 24.09 16.89
CA ALA A 286 -6.63 25.51 16.68
C ALA A 286 -5.38 26.25 16.17
N ILE A 287 -4.18 25.89 16.66
CA ILE A 287 -2.91 26.42 16.13
C ILE A 287 -2.76 26.05 14.65
N MET A 288 -3.00 24.78 14.30
CA MET A 288 -2.97 24.32 12.90
C MET A 288 -3.96 25.10 12.02
N LYS A 289 -5.18 25.35 12.50
CA LYS A 289 -6.20 26.14 11.77
C LYS A 289 -5.80 27.61 11.57
N SER A 290 -5.00 28.17 12.49
CA SER A 290 -4.52 29.55 12.40
C SER A 290 -3.29 29.75 11.52
N ALA A 291 -2.74 28.67 10.95
CA ALA A 291 -1.61 28.76 10.04
C ALA A 291 -1.98 29.63 8.81
N PRO A 292 -1.02 30.44 8.30
CA PRO A 292 -1.27 31.39 7.22
C PRO A 292 -1.57 30.71 5.88
N ASP A 293 -1.06 29.50 5.68
CA ASP A 293 -1.23 28.71 4.46
C ASP A 293 -1.19 27.20 4.75
N GLU A 294 -1.45 26.41 3.71
CA GLU A 294 -1.46 24.94 3.76
C GLU A 294 -0.10 24.36 4.16
N ALA A 295 1.00 24.88 3.61
CA ALA A 295 2.32 24.33 3.81
C ALA A 295 2.76 24.48 5.28
N MET A 296 2.50 25.65 5.87
CA MET A 296 2.75 25.89 7.29
C MET A 296 1.84 25.04 8.18
N ARG A 297 0.57 24.85 7.79
CA ARG A 297 -0.35 23.98 8.55
C ARG A 297 0.17 22.54 8.58
N GLU A 298 0.57 22.01 7.43
CA GLU A 298 1.11 20.66 7.32
C GLU A 298 2.43 20.51 8.07
N LEU A 299 3.31 21.53 8.08
CA LEU A 299 4.54 21.51 8.87
C LEU A 299 4.27 21.43 10.38
N ILE A 300 3.34 22.24 10.88
CA ILE A 300 2.91 22.17 12.29
C ILE A 300 2.34 20.78 12.61
N LYS A 301 1.56 20.21 11.68
CA LYS A 301 1.01 18.86 11.81
C LYS A 301 2.09 17.79 11.86
N ASP A 302 3.07 17.83 10.96
CA ASP A 302 4.20 16.90 10.93
C ASP A 302 4.98 16.91 12.25
N ILE A 303 5.21 18.10 12.81
CA ILE A 303 5.84 18.24 14.12
C ILE A 303 4.97 17.66 15.24
N ALA A 304 3.67 17.93 15.22
CA ALA A 304 2.73 17.49 16.26
C ALA A 304 2.61 15.96 16.34
N ILE A 305 2.60 15.27 15.20
CA ILE A 305 2.42 13.81 15.14
C ILE A 305 3.75 13.05 14.99
N GLY A 306 4.88 13.75 14.94
CA GLY A 306 6.20 13.15 14.72
C GLY A 306 6.29 12.43 13.36
N GLN A 307 5.71 13.04 12.32
CA GLN A 307 5.55 12.42 11.01
C GLN A 307 6.89 11.94 10.46
N ALA A 308 6.93 10.71 9.98
CA ALA A 308 8.13 10.08 9.42
C ALA A 308 7.96 9.70 7.94
N PHE A 309 6.72 9.52 7.48
CA PHE A 309 6.46 9.11 6.10
C PHE A 309 5.17 9.73 5.61
N ARG A 310 5.27 10.52 4.54
CA ARG A 310 4.11 11.17 3.92
C ARG A 310 3.69 10.42 2.67
N ARG A 311 2.40 10.53 2.37
CA ARG A 311 1.74 10.03 1.16
C ARG A 311 0.84 11.14 0.68
N ASP A 312 1.40 12.08 -0.04
CA ASP A 312 0.71 13.31 -0.41
C ASP A 312 0.04 13.17 -1.77
N VAL A 313 -1.16 13.75 -1.86
CA VAL A 313 -1.95 13.82 -3.07
C VAL A 313 -1.99 15.27 -3.54
N TYR A 314 -1.75 15.47 -4.83
CA TYR A 314 -1.78 16.77 -5.51
C TYR A 314 -2.69 16.70 -6.73
N VAL A 315 -3.23 17.83 -7.16
CA VAL A 315 -4.12 17.91 -8.33
C VAL A 315 -3.76 19.10 -9.20
N ARG A 316 -3.79 18.93 -10.53
CA ARG A 316 -3.63 20.03 -11.48
C ARG A 316 -4.96 20.76 -11.67
N GLN A 317 -4.98 22.07 -11.41
CA GLN A 317 -6.16 22.91 -11.62
C GLN A 317 -7.43 22.30 -10.96
N PRO A 318 -7.41 22.05 -9.64
CA PRO A 318 -8.47 21.33 -8.95
C PRO A 318 -9.80 22.06 -9.07
N ARG A 319 -10.84 21.33 -9.50
CA ARG A 319 -12.22 21.82 -9.37
C ARG A 319 -12.73 21.52 -7.97
N ARG A 320 -13.04 22.58 -7.21
CA ARG A 320 -13.59 22.45 -5.86
C ARG A 320 -15.08 22.10 -5.90
N LEU A 321 -15.46 21.18 -5.03
CA LEU A 321 -16.86 20.85 -4.74
C LEU A 321 -17.38 21.80 -3.66
N ASP A 322 -18.65 22.21 -3.79
CA ASP A 322 -19.31 22.84 -2.65
C ASP A 322 -19.61 21.80 -1.55
N LEU A 323 -20.02 22.27 -0.37
CA LEU A 323 -20.25 21.40 0.78
C LEU A 323 -21.41 20.41 0.55
N GLN A 324 -22.44 20.81 -0.21
CA GLN A 324 -23.60 19.97 -0.46
C GLN A 324 -23.28 18.88 -1.48
N ASP A 325 -22.57 19.22 -2.55
CA ASP A 325 -22.10 18.28 -3.57
C ASP A 325 -21.12 17.28 -2.98
N LYS A 326 -20.14 17.74 -2.18
CA LYS A 326 -19.23 16.87 -1.44
C LYS A 326 -20.02 15.88 -0.58
N ARG A 327 -20.95 16.38 0.23
CA ARG A 327 -21.80 15.55 1.09
C ARG A 327 -22.60 14.53 0.28
N ASN A 328 -23.27 14.95 -0.78
CA ASN A 328 -24.09 14.08 -1.62
C ASN A 328 -23.24 12.97 -2.25
N ARG A 329 -22.03 13.29 -2.74
CA ARG A 329 -21.09 12.32 -3.32
C ARG A 329 -20.56 11.33 -2.29
N LEU A 330 -20.23 11.77 -1.07
CA LEU A 330 -19.81 10.87 0.01
C LEU A 330 -20.92 9.92 0.46
N LEU A 331 -22.17 10.40 0.47
CA LEU A 331 -23.34 9.58 0.79
C LEU A 331 -23.68 8.58 -0.32
N ALA A 332 -23.42 8.94 -1.59
CA ALA A 332 -23.64 8.07 -2.74
C ALA A 332 -22.50 7.06 -2.96
N GLN A 333 -21.30 7.32 -2.43
CA GLN A 333 -20.17 6.39 -2.54
C GLN A 333 -20.50 5.05 -1.89
N ASP A 334 -20.29 3.97 -2.62
CA ASP A 334 -20.41 2.61 -2.09
C ASP A 334 -19.14 2.17 -1.36
N TYR A 335 -19.29 1.34 -0.34
CA TYR A 335 -18.21 0.78 0.46
C TYR A 335 -18.43 -0.72 0.65
N ALA A 336 -17.33 -1.45 0.77
CA ALA A 336 -17.34 -2.84 1.20
C ALA A 336 -16.24 -3.09 2.25
N ALA A 337 -16.47 -4.05 3.12
CA ALA A 337 -15.46 -4.49 4.07
C ALA A 337 -14.39 -5.35 3.38
N TYR A 338 -13.14 -5.26 3.86
CA TYR A 338 -12.11 -6.19 3.40
C TYR A 338 -12.44 -7.62 3.83
N PRO A 339 -12.02 -8.66 3.08
CA PRO A 339 -12.38 -10.04 3.40
C PRO A 339 -11.95 -10.53 4.78
N HIS A 340 -10.81 -10.03 5.28
CA HIS A 340 -10.25 -10.38 6.58
C HIS A 340 -10.96 -9.68 7.74
N THR A 341 -11.82 -8.69 7.47
CA THR A 341 -12.60 -7.98 8.50
C THR A 341 -13.66 -8.92 9.08
N LYS A 342 -13.60 -9.18 10.38
CA LYS A 342 -14.55 -10.06 11.09
C LYS A 342 -15.61 -9.30 11.88
N ALA A 343 -15.33 -8.05 12.22
CA ALA A 343 -16.20 -7.12 12.92
C ALA A 343 -15.67 -5.70 12.69
N ILE A 344 -16.49 -4.70 13.01
CA ILE A 344 -16.02 -3.32 13.11
C ILE A 344 -15.30 -3.16 14.46
N PRO A 345 -14.04 -2.69 14.49
CA PRO A 345 -13.32 -2.48 15.74
C PRO A 345 -13.96 -1.38 16.59
N GLU A 346 -14.13 -1.62 17.89
CA GLU A 346 -14.64 -0.60 18.82
C GLU A 346 -13.66 0.57 19.04
N LYS A 347 -12.40 0.41 18.62
CA LYS A 347 -11.37 1.44 18.64
C LYS A 347 -10.64 1.46 17.31
N LEU A 348 -10.48 2.64 16.75
CA LEU A 348 -9.75 2.88 15.51
C LEU A 348 -8.50 3.71 15.79
N ARG A 349 -7.42 3.44 15.06
CA ARG A 349 -6.21 4.25 15.14
C ARG A 349 -6.37 5.55 14.35
N ALA A 350 -5.84 6.62 14.93
CA ALA A 350 -5.70 7.94 14.34
C ALA A 350 -4.29 8.49 14.68
N PRO A 351 -3.79 9.53 13.98
CA PRO A 351 -2.45 10.05 14.24
C PRO A 351 -2.21 10.51 15.69
N ALA A 352 -3.21 11.09 16.36
CA ALA A 352 -3.12 11.53 17.75
C ALA A 352 -3.37 10.42 18.80
N GLY A 353 -3.76 9.21 18.39
CA GLY A 353 -4.10 8.11 19.30
C GLY A 353 -5.30 7.28 18.84
N GLU A 354 -5.98 6.62 19.77
CA GLU A 354 -7.15 5.79 19.48
C GLU A 354 -8.46 6.58 19.61
N ILE A 355 -9.38 6.34 18.68
CA ILE A 355 -10.74 6.88 18.68
C ILE A 355 -11.72 5.74 19.00
N GLY A 356 -12.47 5.89 20.09
CA GLY A 356 -13.53 4.96 20.46
C GLY A 356 -14.79 5.14 19.60
N LEU A 357 -15.33 4.04 19.10
CA LEU A 357 -16.64 3.94 18.46
C LEU A 357 -17.72 3.47 19.44
N GLY A 358 -17.36 2.58 20.37
CA GLY A 358 -18.29 1.88 21.25
C GLY A 358 -18.95 0.67 20.58
N HIS A 359 -19.45 -0.24 21.40
CA HIS A 359 -20.02 -1.52 20.98
C HIS A 359 -21.22 -1.34 20.04
N ASP A 360 -22.21 -0.52 20.43
CA ASP A 360 -23.48 -0.38 19.70
C ASP A 360 -23.28 0.16 18.28
N LEU A 361 -22.41 1.15 18.12
CA LEU A 361 -22.05 1.68 16.80
C LEU A 361 -21.31 0.64 15.96
N SER A 362 -20.35 -0.06 16.57
CA SER A 362 -19.57 -1.09 15.88
C SER A 362 -20.47 -2.22 15.37
N GLU A 363 -21.39 -2.71 16.21
CA GLU A 363 -22.38 -3.71 15.82
C GLU A 363 -23.34 -3.20 14.74
N ALA A 364 -23.86 -1.97 14.87
CA ALA A 364 -24.80 -1.41 13.90
C ALA A 364 -24.17 -1.31 12.51
N VAL A 365 -22.92 -0.82 12.44
CA VAL A 365 -22.17 -0.73 11.17
C VAL A 365 -21.86 -2.14 10.64
N TRP A 366 -21.44 -3.08 11.50
CA TRP A 366 -21.16 -4.45 11.07
C TRP A 366 -22.39 -5.15 10.49
N ARG A 367 -23.53 -5.08 11.20
CA ARG A 367 -24.82 -5.61 10.72
C ARG A 367 -25.32 -4.94 9.46
N CYS A 368 -24.80 -3.77 9.10
CA CYS A 368 -25.13 -3.09 7.85
C CYS A 368 -24.30 -3.64 6.68
N ILE A 369 -22.99 -3.83 6.89
CA ILE A 369 -22.03 -4.08 5.79
C ILE A 369 -21.55 -5.53 5.64
N ASP A 370 -21.74 -6.40 6.63
CA ASP A 370 -21.29 -7.79 6.52
C ASP A 370 -21.96 -8.49 5.33
N GLY A 371 -21.11 -9.06 4.46
CA GLY A 371 -21.49 -9.74 3.23
C GLY A 371 -22.15 -8.84 2.18
N ARG A 372 -22.03 -7.51 2.28
CA ARG A 372 -22.72 -6.55 1.42
C ARG A 372 -21.83 -5.40 0.95
N ILE A 373 -22.27 -4.77 -0.13
CA ILE A 373 -21.80 -3.47 -0.59
C ILE A 373 -22.85 -2.45 -0.17
N VAL A 374 -22.44 -1.38 0.50
CA VAL A 374 -23.35 -0.43 1.14
C VAL A 374 -22.92 1.00 0.85
N SER A 375 -23.87 1.86 0.49
CA SER A 375 -23.62 3.28 0.27
C SER A 375 -23.26 4.01 1.58
N GLY A 376 -22.58 5.15 1.46
CA GLY A 376 -22.29 6.03 2.58
C GLY A 376 -23.57 6.44 3.33
N ALA A 377 -24.68 6.64 2.61
CA ALA A 377 -26.00 6.88 3.19
C ALA A 377 -26.50 5.70 4.05
N GLY A 378 -26.28 4.47 3.59
CA GLY A 378 -26.61 3.27 4.36
C GLY A 378 -25.81 3.18 5.66
N LEU A 379 -24.50 3.43 5.60
CA LEU A 379 -23.63 3.47 6.79
C LEU A 379 -24.03 4.58 7.76
N VAL A 380 -24.34 5.79 7.26
CA VAL A 380 -24.87 6.89 8.07
C VAL A 380 -26.19 6.49 8.73
N SER A 381 -27.09 5.81 8.01
CA SER A 381 -28.35 5.32 8.57
C SER A 381 -28.13 4.29 9.69
N ALA A 382 -27.13 3.42 9.57
CA ALA A 382 -26.75 2.48 10.61
C ALA A 382 -26.24 3.18 11.87
N GLY A 383 -25.47 4.26 11.73
CA GLY A 383 -25.07 5.08 12.89
C GLY A 383 -26.25 5.81 13.54
N ARG A 384 -27.16 6.35 12.72
CA ARG A 384 -28.35 7.06 13.23
C ARG A 384 -29.27 6.17 14.07
N SER A 385 -29.35 4.87 13.77
CA SER A 385 -30.18 3.94 14.56
C SER A 385 -29.71 3.77 16.01
N VAL A 386 -28.46 4.14 16.29
CA VAL A 386 -27.86 4.15 17.64
C VAL A 386 -27.54 5.57 18.13
N GLY A 387 -28.14 6.61 17.52
CA GLY A 387 -28.05 7.99 17.99
C GLY A 387 -26.88 8.81 17.45
N GLU A 388 -26.09 8.31 16.49
CA GLU A 388 -24.97 9.06 15.92
C GLU A 388 -25.41 10.14 14.92
N ARG A 389 -24.64 11.23 14.90
CA ARG A 389 -24.83 12.33 13.94
C ARG A 389 -24.17 12.00 12.60
N GLU A 390 -24.73 12.52 11.51
CA GLU A 390 -24.19 12.28 10.16
C GLU A 390 -22.74 12.73 10.01
N GLU A 391 -22.40 13.93 10.50
CA GLU A 391 -21.03 14.48 10.48
C GLU A 391 -20.03 13.54 11.16
N ARG A 392 -20.44 12.95 12.29
CA ARG A 392 -19.63 11.98 13.04
C ARG A 392 -19.49 10.69 12.25
N MET A 393 -20.57 10.21 11.61
CA MET A 393 -20.53 9.02 10.79
C MET A 393 -19.64 9.16 9.56
N LEU A 394 -19.66 10.29 8.86
CA LEU A 394 -18.74 10.54 7.75
C LEU A 394 -17.27 10.48 8.23
N ALA A 395 -16.96 11.06 9.39
CA ALA A 395 -15.64 10.98 9.98
C ALA A 395 -15.25 9.55 10.42
N VAL A 396 -16.21 8.75 10.90
CA VAL A 396 -16.00 7.32 11.24
C VAL A 396 -15.75 6.50 9.98
N ILE A 397 -16.49 6.72 8.89
CA ILE A 397 -16.27 6.03 7.61
C ILE A 397 -14.85 6.31 7.10
N GLU A 398 -14.40 7.57 7.14
CA GLU A 398 -13.01 7.93 6.77
C GLU A 398 -11.98 7.20 7.64
N LEU A 399 -12.21 7.08 8.96
CA LEU A 399 -11.32 6.30 9.84
C LEU A 399 -11.35 4.80 9.55
N LEU A 400 -12.51 4.24 9.20
CA LEU A 400 -12.63 2.82 8.84
C LEU A 400 -11.88 2.51 7.55
N VAL A 401 -11.93 3.42 6.57
CA VAL A 401 -11.10 3.34 5.36
C VAL A 401 -9.63 3.48 5.72
N HIS A 402 -9.25 4.49 6.52
CA HIS A 402 -7.88 4.69 6.99
C HIS A 402 -7.30 3.45 7.69
N ASN A 403 -8.10 2.74 8.50
CA ASN A 403 -7.65 1.55 9.25
C ASN A 403 -7.70 0.25 8.43
N GLY A 404 -8.15 0.29 7.17
CA GLY A 404 -8.25 -0.92 6.34
C GLY A 404 -9.33 -1.88 6.78
N VAL A 405 -10.38 -1.36 7.40
CA VAL A 405 -11.60 -2.10 7.71
C VAL A 405 -12.52 -2.08 6.49
N LEU A 406 -12.70 -0.89 5.91
CA LEU A 406 -13.52 -0.67 4.71
C LEU A 406 -12.66 -0.17 3.55
N HIS A 407 -13.21 -0.24 2.34
CA HIS A 407 -12.66 0.41 1.17
C HIS A 407 -13.80 1.00 0.31
N PRO A 408 -13.60 2.18 -0.31
CA PRO A 408 -14.53 2.66 -1.34
C PRO A 408 -14.60 1.66 -2.50
N ALA A 409 -15.81 1.26 -2.89
CA ALA A 409 -16.04 0.42 -4.05
C ALA A 409 -16.00 1.24 -5.35
N ARG A 410 -15.73 0.57 -6.47
CA ARG A 410 -15.73 1.19 -7.79
C ARG A 410 -17.14 1.65 -8.18
N PRO A 411 -17.27 2.81 -8.84
CA PRO A 411 -18.50 3.16 -9.53
C PRO A 411 -18.87 2.09 -10.58
N GLY A 412 -20.17 1.86 -10.82
CA GLY A 412 -20.63 0.88 -11.82
C GLY A 412 -20.31 -0.56 -11.42
N ILE A 413 -20.45 -0.86 -10.13
CA ILE A 413 -20.00 -2.12 -9.54
C ILE A 413 -20.70 -3.36 -10.10
N VAL A 414 -21.93 -3.19 -10.55
CA VAL A 414 -22.77 -4.23 -11.14
C VAL A 414 -22.22 -4.61 -12.51
N GLU A 415 -21.72 -3.62 -13.26
CA GLU A 415 -21.16 -3.78 -14.60
C GLU A 415 -19.65 -4.09 -14.60
N ALA A 416 -19.01 -4.18 -13.43
CA ALA A 416 -17.57 -4.40 -13.32
C ALA A 416 -17.16 -5.74 -13.95
N ASN A 417 -16.35 -5.69 -15.01
CA ASN A 417 -15.77 -6.88 -15.62
C ASN A 417 -14.81 -7.58 -14.63
N ARG A 418 -15.18 -8.79 -14.20
CA ARG A 418 -14.44 -9.56 -13.19
C ARG A 418 -13.32 -10.41 -13.77
N GLY A 419 -13.35 -10.68 -15.08
CA GLY A 419 -12.46 -11.64 -15.74
C GLY A 419 -10.97 -11.35 -15.54
N PRO A 420 -10.48 -10.10 -15.73
CA PRO A 420 -9.06 -9.79 -15.54
C PRO A 420 -8.57 -10.02 -14.10
N SER A 421 -9.35 -9.62 -13.10
CA SER A 421 -9.02 -9.90 -11.69
C SER A 421 -9.02 -11.40 -11.37
N GLN A 422 -9.99 -12.15 -11.90
CA GLN A 422 -10.05 -13.60 -11.69
C GLN A 422 -8.84 -14.31 -12.29
N ARG A 423 -8.45 -13.99 -13.53
CA ARG A 423 -7.22 -14.54 -14.16
C ARG A 423 -5.95 -14.16 -13.41
N PHE A 424 -5.85 -12.92 -12.94
CA PHE A 424 -4.75 -12.49 -12.09
C PHE A 424 -4.69 -13.34 -10.82
N ASN A 425 -5.81 -13.49 -10.12
CA ASN A 425 -5.88 -14.26 -8.88
C ASN A 425 -5.60 -15.75 -9.09
N GLU A 426 -6.06 -16.33 -10.19
CA GLU A 426 -5.71 -17.69 -10.60
C GLU A 426 -4.19 -17.85 -10.78
N ALA A 427 -3.52 -16.90 -11.44
CA ALA A 427 -2.06 -16.91 -11.54
C ALA A 427 -1.39 -16.82 -10.15
N ILE A 428 -1.94 -16.05 -9.21
CA ILE A 428 -1.44 -15.99 -7.82
C ILE A 428 -1.63 -17.32 -7.08
N PHE A 429 -2.76 -18.00 -7.27
CA PHE A 429 -2.99 -19.33 -6.68
C PHE A 429 -1.99 -20.35 -7.22
N GLU A 430 -1.73 -20.34 -8.54
CA GLU A 430 -0.73 -21.21 -9.15
C GLU A 430 0.69 -20.91 -8.64
N LEU A 431 1.08 -19.63 -8.54
CA LEU A 431 2.37 -19.24 -7.96
C LEU A 431 2.49 -19.64 -6.49
N SER A 432 1.38 -19.62 -5.74
CA SER A 432 1.35 -20.02 -4.33
C SER A 432 1.67 -21.50 -4.11
N LYS A 433 1.55 -22.36 -5.13
CA LYS A 433 1.98 -23.77 -5.05
C LYS A 433 3.50 -23.91 -4.89
N ALA A 434 4.27 -22.96 -5.43
CA ALA A 434 5.72 -22.94 -5.30
C ALA A 434 6.21 -22.18 -4.06
N GLY A 435 5.35 -21.35 -3.44
CA GLY A 435 5.62 -20.74 -2.14
C GLY A 435 4.92 -19.41 -1.86
N ASP A 436 5.16 -18.89 -0.65
CA ASP A 436 4.52 -17.68 -0.12
C ASP A 436 5.21 -16.37 -0.56
N THR A 437 5.27 -16.17 -1.88
CA THR A 437 5.92 -15.00 -2.50
C THR A 437 4.93 -13.92 -2.94
N HIS A 438 3.71 -14.30 -3.34
CA HIS A 438 2.70 -13.39 -3.89
C HIS A 438 1.45 -13.40 -2.99
N ARG A 439 1.31 -12.36 -2.15
CA ARG A 439 0.35 -12.38 -1.02
C ARG A 439 -0.96 -11.64 -1.27
N TYR A 440 -1.11 -11.05 -2.44
CA TYR A 440 -2.18 -10.11 -2.71
C TYR A 440 -3.08 -10.59 -3.84
N LEU A 441 -4.38 -10.40 -3.66
CA LEU A 441 -5.39 -10.69 -4.68
C LEU A 441 -6.05 -9.39 -5.14
N ALA A 442 -6.39 -9.32 -6.43
CA ALA A 442 -7.14 -8.24 -7.04
C ALA A 442 -8.64 -8.36 -6.74
N SER A 443 -9.29 -7.22 -6.50
CA SER A 443 -10.75 -7.11 -6.45
C SER A 443 -11.24 -6.08 -7.47
N PRO A 444 -11.99 -6.50 -8.50
CA PRO A 444 -12.59 -5.57 -9.46
C PRO A 444 -13.68 -4.73 -8.81
N VAL A 445 -14.18 -5.17 -7.64
CA VAL A 445 -15.19 -4.44 -6.87
C VAL A 445 -14.57 -3.26 -6.11
N LEU A 446 -13.43 -3.49 -5.45
CA LEU A 446 -12.75 -2.43 -4.72
C LEU A 446 -11.89 -1.52 -5.63
N GLY A 447 -11.57 -1.98 -6.84
CA GLY A 447 -10.61 -1.31 -7.72
C GLY A 447 -9.19 -1.35 -7.18
N THR A 448 -8.90 -2.28 -6.28
CA THR A 448 -7.63 -2.43 -5.58
C THR A 448 -7.42 -3.90 -5.19
N GLY A 449 -6.37 -4.18 -4.43
CA GLY A 449 -6.09 -5.50 -3.87
C GLY A 449 -6.25 -5.61 -2.37
N PHE A 450 -6.11 -6.82 -1.86
CA PHE A 450 -6.02 -7.11 -0.43
C PHE A 450 -5.03 -8.23 -0.14
N THR A 451 -4.44 -8.19 1.05
CA THR A 451 -3.53 -9.24 1.52
C THR A 451 -4.29 -10.48 1.95
N THR A 452 -3.66 -11.64 1.75
CA THR A 452 -4.17 -12.96 2.11
C THR A 452 -3.12 -13.74 2.89
N LYS A 453 -3.56 -14.69 3.71
CA LYS A 453 -2.66 -15.66 4.35
C LYS A 453 -2.36 -16.80 3.38
N TYR A 454 -1.25 -17.51 3.62
CA TYR A 454 -0.84 -18.62 2.75
C TYR A 454 -1.91 -19.71 2.58
N PRO A 455 -2.55 -20.23 3.65
CA PRO A 455 -3.63 -21.21 3.50
C PRO A 455 -4.79 -20.71 2.64
N GLU A 456 -5.12 -19.42 2.72
CA GLU A 456 -6.23 -18.84 1.97
C GLU A 456 -6.00 -18.82 0.46
N ARG A 457 -4.76 -18.97 -0.01
CA ARG A 457 -4.41 -18.99 -1.44
C ARG A 457 -4.32 -20.39 -2.03
N ILE A 458 -4.00 -21.40 -1.23
CA ILE A 458 -3.91 -22.80 -1.68
C ILE A 458 -5.28 -23.51 -1.62
N LEU A 459 -6.15 -23.10 -0.70
CA LEU A 459 -7.45 -23.75 -0.50
C LEU A 459 -8.46 -23.51 -1.63
N PRO A 460 -8.59 -22.32 -2.24
CA PRO A 460 -9.68 -22.09 -3.18
C PRO A 460 -9.69 -23.01 -4.41
N PRO A 461 -8.55 -23.30 -5.07
CA PRO A 461 -8.51 -24.29 -6.14
C PRO A 461 -8.91 -25.71 -5.68
N LEU A 462 -8.49 -26.10 -4.48
CA LEU A 462 -8.83 -27.40 -3.89
C LEU A 462 -10.32 -27.50 -3.54
N ILE A 463 -10.88 -26.42 -2.98
CA ILE A 463 -12.31 -26.32 -2.69
C ILE A 463 -13.14 -26.42 -3.98
N ALA A 464 -12.68 -25.86 -5.09
CA ALA A 464 -13.36 -25.95 -6.38
C ALA A 464 -13.26 -27.35 -7.01
N ALA A 465 -12.20 -28.11 -6.72
CA ALA A 465 -11.98 -29.46 -7.24
C ALA A 465 -12.64 -30.57 -6.41
N THR A 466 -13.00 -30.30 -5.15
CA THR A 466 -13.58 -31.28 -4.23
C THR A 466 -15.11 -31.12 -4.13
N PRO A 467 -15.91 -32.20 -4.22
CA PRO A 467 -17.35 -32.15 -3.99
C PRO A 467 -17.74 -31.44 -2.70
N LEU A 468 -18.88 -30.74 -2.72
CA LEU A 468 -19.41 -30.02 -1.55
C LEU A 468 -19.56 -30.98 -0.35
N ALA A 469 -18.90 -30.61 0.77
CA ALA A 469 -18.97 -31.21 2.12
C ALA A 469 -17.81 -32.11 2.58
N ASP A 470 -16.73 -32.32 1.81
CA ASP A 470 -15.53 -33.02 2.32
C ASP A 470 -14.38 -32.05 2.64
N ASP A 471 -14.54 -31.27 3.71
CA ASP A 471 -13.51 -30.34 4.17
C ASP A 471 -12.26 -31.07 4.69
N ARG A 472 -12.35 -32.37 5.02
CA ARG A 472 -11.21 -33.19 5.43
C ARG A 472 -10.36 -33.56 4.21
N ALA A 473 -10.97 -33.98 3.11
CA ALA A 473 -10.25 -34.24 1.86
C ALA A 473 -9.55 -32.99 1.33
N VAL A 474 -10.18 -31.81 1.43
CA VAL A 474 -9.52 -30.53 1.08
C VAL A 474 -8.29 -30.28 1.96
N ALA A 475 -8.40 -30.52 3.28
CA ALA A 475 -7.27 -30.36 4.19
C ALA A 475 -6.13 -31.34 3.88
N GLU A 476 -6.45 -32.60 3.59
CA GLU A 476 -5.45 -33.62 3.21
C GLU A 476 -4.72 -33.23 1.93
N ALA A 477 -5.46 -32.82 0.89
CA ALA A 477 -4.89 -32.36 -0.37
C ALA A 477 -4.01 -31.11 -0.19
N ALA A 478 -4.41 -30.19 0.69
CA ALA A 478 -3.62 -29.00 0.99
C ALA A 478 -2.29 -29.36 1.68
N PHE A 479 -2.30 -30.29 2.64
CA PHE A 479 -1.06 -30.82 3.23
C PHE A 479 -0.17 -31.49 2.19
N ASP A 480 -0.74 -32.34 1.33
CA ASP A 480 0.03 -33.03 0.29
C ASP A 480 0.66 -32.05 -0.69
N GLN A 481 -0.05 -31.01 -1.09
CA GLN A 481 0.48 -29.96 -1.96
C GLN A 481 1.64 -29.20 -1.30
N VAL A 482 1.48 -28.80 -0.04
CA VAL A 482 2.50 -28.06 0.71
C VAL A 482 3.76 -28.91 0.91
N LEU A 483 3.59 -30.19 1.30
CA LEU A 483 4.71 -31.12 1.47
C LEU A 483 5.40 -31.44 0.14
N ALA A 484 4.65 -31.61 -0.96
CA ALA A 484 5.21 -31.84 -2.29
C ALA A 484 6.05 -30.66 -2.80
N ALA A 485 5.73 -29.44 -2.37
CA ALA A 485 6.53 -28.25 -2.64
C ALA A 485 7.78 -28.13 -1.74
N GLY A 486 8.03 -29.11 -0.86
CA GLY A 486 9.11 -29.05 0.13
C GLY A 486 8.84 -28.04 1.24
N GLN A 487 7.57 -27.70 1.49
CA GLN A 487 7.14 -26.71 2.46
C GLN A 487 6.38 -27.38 3.62
N HIS A 488 6.21 -26.63 4.71
CA HIS A 488 5.46 -27.08 5.87
C HIS A 488 4.49 -25.98 6.31
N PHE A 489 3.34 -26.39 6.84
CA PHE A 489 2.52 -25.47 7.64
C PHE A 489 3.20 -25.18 8.97
N LEU A 490 3.00 -23.97 9.51
CA LEU A 490 3.59 -23.55 10.79
C LEU A 490 2.52 -23.24 11.82
N ARG A 491 2.51 -23.87 12.98
CA ARG A 491 1.71 -23.47 14.14
C ARG A 491 2.62 -22.75 15.14
N ASP A 492 2.32 -21.48 15.42
CA ASP A 492 3.14 -20.60 16.29
C ASP A 492 4.63 -20.56 15.88
N GLY A 493 4.88 -20.55 14.56
CA GLY A 493 6.22 -20.55 13.98
C GLY A 493 6.93 -21.92 13.96
N ILE A 494 6.26 -22.98 14.42
CA ILE A 494 6.80 -24.35 14.48
C ILE A 494 6.15 -25.20 13.38
N SER A 495 6.97 -25.92 12.62
CA SER A 495 6.50 -26.86 11.60
C SER A 495 5.55 -27.89 12.20
N VAL A 496 4.40 -28.10 11.54
CA VAL A 496 3.45 -29.16 11.91
C VAL A 496 3.50 -30.31 10.90
N ASP A 497 3.44 -31.52 11.43
CA ASP A 497 3.36 -32.75 10.64
C ASP A 497 1.92 -32.98 10.15
N LYS A 498 1.78 -33.82 9.11
CA LYS A 498 0.46 -34.28 8.64
C LYS A 498 -0.06 -35.37 9.58
N ASP A 499 -0.62 -34.95 10.71
CA ASP A 499 -1.28 -35.81 11.70
C ASP A 499 -2.78 -35.50 11.86
N GLU A 500 -3.48 -36.31 12.66
CA GLU A 500 -4.93 -36.15 12.87
C GLU A 500 -5.30 -34.78 13.45
N ASP A 501 -4.49 -34.25 14.37
CA ASP A 501 -4.74 -32.97 15.01
C ASP A 501 -4.61 -31.81 14.02
N SER A 502 -3.55 -31.83 13.20
CA SER A 502 -3.26 -30.79 12.22
C SER A 502 -4.22 -30.82 11.03
N LEU A 503 -4.62 -32.02 10.58
CA LEU A 503 -5.67 -32.17 9.59
C LEU A 503 -7.05 -31.75 10.12
N GLY A 504 -7.38 -32.07 11.38
CA GLY A 504 -8.60 -31.60 12.03
C GLY A 504 -8.66 -30.07 12.17
N GLU A 505 -7.52 -29.44 12.46
CA GLU A 505 -7.41 -27.98 12.54
C GLU A 505 -7.61 -27.32 11.17
N LEU A 506 -6.91 -27.81 10.14
CA LEU A 506 -7.03 -27.27 8.79
C LEU A 506 -8.44 -27.51 8.24
N SER A 507 -9.04 -28.69 8.47
CA SER A 507 -10.42 -28.98 8.08
C SER A 507 -11.42 -27.98 8.67
N ARG A 508 -11.27 -27.62 9.95
CA ARG A 508 -12.09 -26.56 10.57
C ARG A 508 -11.86 -25.19 9.91
N PHE A 509 -10.62 -24.88 9.56
CA PHE A 509 -10.30 -23.65 8.83
C PHE A 509 -10.92 -23.63 7.43
N VAL A 510 -10.92 -24.76 6.71
CA VAL A 510 -11.65 -24.90 5.43
C VAL A 510 -13.14 -24.59 5.63
N GLY A 511 -13.75 -25.16 6.67
CA GLY A 511 -15.15 -24.90 7.02
C GLY A 511 -15.43 -23.41 7.30
N GLU A 512 -14.61 -22.73 8.13
CA GLU A 512 -14.73 -21.27 8.37
C GLU A 512 -14.57 -20.49 7.06
N PHE A 513 -13.56 -20.82 6.27
CA PHE A 513 -13.26 -20.15 5.02
C PHE A 513 -14.43 -20.27 4.04
N ARG A 514 -14.96 -21.47 3.85
CA ARG A 514 -16.11 -21.76 2.97
C ARG A 514 -17.38 -21.03 3.44
N ALA A 515 -17.65 -21.02 4.74
CA ALA A 515 -18.88 -20.43 5.29
C ALA A 515 -18.86 -18.90 5.29
N HIS A 516 -17.71 -18.26 5.51
CA HIS A 516 -17.67 -16.82 5.81
C HIS A 516 -16.77 -16.00 4.88
N ARG A 517 -15.66 -16.54 4.37
CA ARG A 517 -14.67 -15.76 3.61
C ARG A 517 -14.83 -15.93 2.11
N LEU A 518 -15.05 -17.16 1.64
CA LEU A 518 -15.26 -17.47 0.23
C LEU A 518 -16.47 -16.69 -0.36
N PRO A 519 -17.63 -16.59 0.31
CA PRO A 519 -18.74 -15.76 -0.19
C PRO A 519 -18.36 -14.28 -0.32
N ARG A 520 -17.52 -13.76 0.59
CA ARG A 520 -17.02 -12.38 0.50
C ARG A 520 -16.03 -12.21 -0.66
N TRP A 521 -15.17 -13.18 -0.92
CA TRP A 521 -14.28 -13.14 -2.10
C TRP A 521 -15.07 -13.16 -3.40
N GLN A 522 -16.15 -13.94 -3.45
CA GLN A 522 -17.07 -13.97 -4.59
C GLN A 522 -17.84 -12.65 -4.73
N LEU A 523 -18.35 -12.08 -3.63
CA LEU A 523 -18.97 -10.75 -3.62
C LEU A 523 -18.02 -9.71 -4.23
N LEU A 524 -16.76 -9.71 -3.78
CA LEU A 524 -15.71 -8.80 -4.23
C LEU A 524 -15.15 -9.12 -5.62
N GLY A 525 -15.64 -10.14 -6.30
CA GLY A 525 -15.23 -10.52 -7.66
C GLY A 525 -13.82 -11.09 -7.77
N THR A 526 -13.22 -11.49 -6.65
CA THR A 526 -11.88 -12.11 -6.61
C THR A 526 -11.85 -13.47 -7.28
N MET A 527 -12.98 -14.19 -7.25
CA MET A 527 -13.13 -15.53 -7.82
C MET A 527 -14.49 -15.67 -8.50
N SER A 528 -14.68 -16.70 -9.31
CA SER A 528 -15.99 -17.07 -9.82
C SER A 528 -16.90 -17.50 -8.67
N GLY A 529 -18.16 -17.05 -8.69
CA GLY A 529 -19.20 -17.69 -7.89
C GLY A 529 -19.31 -19.15 -8.34
N ALA A 530 -19.60 -20.07 -7.42
CA ALA A 530 -20.17 -21.34 -7.86
C ALA A 530 -21.41 -20.98 -8.68
N ALA A 531 -21.50 -21.44 -9.93
CA ALA A 531 -22.80 -21.50 -10.57
C ALA A 531 -23.71 -22.20 -9.55
N ALA A 532 -24.81 -21.57 -9.14
CA ALA A 532 -25.84 -22.30 -8.45
C ALA A 532 -26.15 -23.50 -9.35
N ALA A 533 -25.74 -24.69 -8.92
CA ALA A 533 -26.16 -25.91 -9.56
C ALA A 533 -27.67 -25.96 -9.30
N ASP A 534 -28.45 -25.57 -10.31
CA ASP A 534 -29.88 -25.87 -10.37
C ASP A 534 -30.09 -27.39 -10.33
#